data_AF-A0AAP8F6N5-F1
#
_entry.id   AF-A0AAP8F6N5-F1
#
_cell.length_a   1.000
_cell.length_b   1.000
_cell.length_c   1.000
_cell.angle_alpha   90.00
_cell.angle_beta   90.00
_cell.angle_gamma   90.00
#
_symmetry.space_group_name_H-M   'P 1'
#
loop_
_entity.id
_entity.type
_entity.pdbx_description
1 polymer ?
#
loop_
_entity_poly.entity_id
_entity_poly.type
_entity_poly.pdbx_seq_one_letter_code
_entity_poly.pdbx_strand_id
1 'polypeptide(L)'
;MNQISFEDLFEEENKPEKVEVAEIPVPLSPLQQDILELINSEEISALELCEQLIRAGKISDERFTTNKPKAYGQVCLLLEGFVKEEKLIFVKSDEKRDRVYKLKEEDSNE
;
A
#
# COMPACT_ATOMS: atom_id res chain seq x y z
N MET A 1 -8.86 9.82 30.11
CA MET A 1 -7.86 10.02 29.05
C MET A 1 -8.20 9.02 27.97
N ASN A 2 -8.78 9.47 26.86
CA ASN A 2 -9.15 8.58 25.77
C ASN A 2 -7.89 8.33 24.94
N GLN A 3 -7.33 7.15 25.09
CA GLN A 3 -6.24 6.65 24.25
C GLN A 3 -6.87 6.20 22.93
N ILE A 4 -6.61 6.96 21.88
CA ILE A 4 -7.03 6.64 20.51
C ILE A 4 -6.06 5.55 20.01
N SER A 5 -6.55 4.41 19.52
CA SER A 5 -5.69 3.34 18.97
C SER A 5 -5.19 3.76 17.58
N PHE A 6 -4.04 3.22 17.13
CA PHE A 6 -3.52 3.56 15.80
C PHE A 6 -4.45 3.07 14.66
N GLU A 7 -5.25 2.04 14.92
CA GLU A 7 -6.36 1.61 14.06
C GLU A 7 -7.48 2.66 13.90
N ASP A 8 -7.78 3.48 14.92
CA ASP A 8 -8.86 4.49 14.85
C ASP A 8 -8.51 5.69 13.94
N LEU A 9 -7.22 5.90 13.61
CA LEU A 9 -6.79 7.01 12.76
C LEU A 9 -7.18 6.84 11.28
N PHE A 10 -7.64 5.65 10.89
CA PHE A 10 -8.07 5.33 9.53
C PHE A 10 -9.56 4.94 9.45
N GLU A 11 -10.32 5.08 10.54
CA GLU A 11 -11.76 4.73 10.60
C GLU A 11 -12.72 5.90 10.29
N GLU A 12 -12.25 7.03 9.73
CA GLU A 12 -13.14 8.08 9.20
C GLU A 12 -13.52 7.84 7.73
N GLU A 13 -14.00 6.64 7.40
CA GLU A 13 -14.94 6.40 6.29
C GLU A 13 -15.35 4.92 6.27
N ASN A 14 -16.30 4.53 7.12
CA ASN A 14 -17.43 3.63 6.78
C ASN A 14 -18.12 3.16 8.06
N LYS A 15 -19.34 3.65 8.29
CA LYS A 15 -20.28 3.02 9.24
C LYS A 15 -20.60 1.61 8.73
N PRO A 16 -20.55 0.55 9.57
CA PRO A 16 -20.91 -0.78 9.12
C PRO A 16 -22.42 -0.94 9.15
N GLU A 17 -23.09 -0.71 8.02
CA GLU A 17 -24.38 -1.35 7.78
C GLU A 17 -24.12 -2.83 7.45
N LYS A 18 -24.56 -3.70 8.35
CA LYS A 18 -24.69 -5.14 8.13
C LYS A 18 -25.40 -5.38 6.81
N VAL A 19 -24.70 -5.87 5.80
CA VAL A 19 -25.33 -6.56 4.68
C VAL A 19 -24.44 -7.73 4.30
N GLU A 20 -25.06 -8.89 4.14
CA GLU A 20 -24.48 -10.14 3.67
C GLU A 20 -23.81 -9.89 2.31
N VAL A 21 -22.47 -9.84 2.28
CA VAL A 21 -21.73 -9.47 1.06
C VAL A 21 -21.45 -10.73 0.25
N ALA A 22 -22.29 -10.96 -0.76
CA ALA A 22 -21.84 -11.62 -1.98
C ALA A 22 -20.56 -10.91 -2.47
N GLU A 23 -19.53 -11.67 -2.86
CA GLU A 23 -18.19 -11.19 -3.24
C GLU A 23 -18.23 -10.19 -4.41
N ILE A 24 -18.55 -8.93 -4.14
CA ILE A 24 -18.40 -7.84 -5.11
C ILE A 24 -17.00 -7.28 -4.85
N PRO A 25 -16.08 -7.30 -5.84
CA PRO A 25 -14.75 -6.74 -5.64
C PRO A 25 -14.88 -5.25 -5.31
N VAL A 26 -14.39 -4.87 -4.12
CA VAL A 26 -14.35 -3.47 -3.68
C VAL A 26 -13.50 -2.69 -4.69
N PRO A 27 -14.00 -1.57 -5.23
CA PRO A 27 -13.21 -0.78 -6.18
C PRO A 27 -11.94 -0.27 -5.48
N LEU A 28 -10.81 -0.38 -6.19
CA LEU A 28 -9.53 0.14 -5.69
C LEU A 28 -9.62 1.65 -5.48
N SER A 29 -9.03 2.13 -4.39
CA SER A 29 -8.85 3.56 -4.16
C SER A 29 -7.89 4.16 -5.21
N PRO A 30 -7.94 5.47 -5.48
CA PRO A 30 -7.04 6.12 -6.44
C PRO A 30 -5.56 5.87 -6.13
N LEU A 31 -5.18 5.88 -4.85
CA LEU A 31 -3.79 5.60 -4.44
C LEU A 31 -3.41 4.14 -4.67
N GLN A 32 -4.34 3.20 -4.47
CA GLN A 32 -4.10 1.78 -4.78
C GLN A 32 -3.86 1.57 -6.28
N GLN A 33 -4.61 2.26 -7.13
CA GLN A 33 -4.41 2.23 -8.58
C GLN A 33 -3.05 2.81 -8.95
N ASP A 34 -2.73 4.01 -8.44
CA ASP A 34 -1.44 4.67 -8.68
C ASP A 34 -0.25 3.79 -8.26
N ILE A 35 -0.38 3.06 -7.14
CA ILE A 35 0.65 2.11 -6.69
C ILE A 35 0.83 0.96 -7.70
N LEU A 36 -0.26 0.34 -8.15
CA LEU A 36 -0.19 -0.77 -9.10
C LEU A 36 0.37 -0.32 -10.46
N GLU A 37 0.06 0.90 -10.90
CA GLU A 37 0.60 1.48 -12.15
C GLU A 37 2.11 1.72 -12.09
N LEU A 38 2.66 1.99 -10.91
CA LEU A 38 4.11 2.20 -10.72
C LEU A 38 4.90 0.91 -10.54
N ILE A 39 4.24 -0.18 -10.13
CA ILE A 39 4.88 -1.49 -9.98
C ILE A 39 4.90 -2.18 -11.34
N ASN A 40 6.10 -2.27 -11.92
CA ASN A 40 6.33 -3.05 -13.13
C ASN A 40 6.75 -4.50 -12.79
N SER A 41 7.17 -5.27 -13.79
CA SER A 41 7.72 -6.63 -13.60
C SER A 41 9.06 -6.67 -12.86
N GLU A 42 9.68 -5.52 -12.60
CA GLU A 42 10.91 -5.41 -11.80
C GLU A 42 10.60 -5.29 -10.30
N GLU A 43 11.59 -5.65 -9.46
CA GLU A 43 11.49 -5.42 -8.02
C GLU A 43 11.53 -3.92 -7.71
N ILE A 44 10.62 -3.47 -6.85
CA ILE A 44 10.60 -2.09 -6.37
C ILE A 44 10.53 -2.05 -4.85
N SER A 45 11.27 -1.11 -4.26
CA SER A 45 11.24 -0.90 -2.81
C SER A 45 10.11 0.05 -2.43
N ALA A 46 9.55 -0.13 -1.22
CA ALA A 46 8.48 0.70 -0.72
C ALA A 46 8.92 2.17 -0.56
N LEU A 47 10.20 2.43 -0.22
CA LEU A 47 10.75 3.78 -0.23
C LEU A 47 10.78 4.37 -1.64
N GLU A 48 11.32 3.65 -2.62
CA GLU A 48 11.39 4.14 -4.00
C GLU A 48 9.99 4.42 -4.56
N LEU A 49 9.03 3.53 -4.29
CA LEU A 49 7.63 3.73 -4.65
C LEU A 49 7.06 5.02 -4.03
N CYS A 50 7.35 5.29 -2.75
CA CYS A 50 6.94 6.55 -2.10
C CYS A 50 7.57 7.76 -2.79
N GLU A 51 8.86 7.73 -3.12
CA GLU A 51 9.53 8.82 -3.81
C GLU A 51 8.93 9.09 -5.19
N GLN A 52 8.55 8.05 -5.93
CA GLN A 52 7.86 8.19 -7.21
C GLN A 52 6.45 8.78 -7.05
N LEU A 53 5.68 8.33 -6.07
CA LEU A 53 4.35 8.90 -5.75
C LEU A 53 4.44 10.37 -5.34
N ILE A 54 5.45 10.76 -4.56
CA ILE A 54 5.71 12.16 -4.19
C ILE A 54 6.03 13.00 -5.43
N ARG A 55 6.96 12.53 -6.28
CA ARG A 55 7.33 13.23 -7.53
C ARG A 55 6.14 13.39 -8.48
N ALA A 56 5.24 12.41 -8.50
CA ALA A 56 4.00 12.44 -9.28
C ALA A 56 2.88 13.28 -8.62
N GLY A 57 3.11 13.83 -7.42
CA GLY A 57 2.13 14.62 -6.68
C GLY A 57 0.95 13.82 -6.12
N LYS A 58 1.08 12.49 -6.02
CA LYS A 58 0.02 11.59 -5.53
C LYS A 58 -0.05 11.50 -4.02
N ILE A 59 1.07 11.74 -3.34
CA ILE A 59 1.17 11.82 -1.87
C ILE A 59 2.03 13.03 -1.46
N SER A 60 1.85 13.50 -0.22
CA SER A 60 2.61 14.62 0.33
C SER A 60 4.09 14.28 0.57
N ASP A 61 4.99 15.24 0.33
CA ASP A 61 6.43 15.17 0.67
C ASP A 61 6.71 15.47 2.15
N GLU A 62 5.71 15.37 3.02
CA GLU A 62 5.92 15.49 4.45
C GLU A 62 6.78 14.34 4.97
N ARG A 63 7.86 14.68 5.69
CA ARG A 63 8.84 13.71 6.20
C ARG A 63 8.98 13.78 7.71
N PHE A 64 9.41 12.66 8.29
CA PHE A 64 9.94 12.64 9.66
C PHE A 64 11.36 13.23 9.70
N THR A 65 11.89 13.48 10.90
CA THR A 65 13.29 13.91 11.09
C THR A 65 14.31 12.89 10.59
N THR A 66 13.90 11.64 10.40
CA THR A 66 14.69 10.55 9.77
C THR A 66 14.70 10.61 8.24
N ASN A 67 14.12 11.66 7.64
CA ASN A 67 13.94 11.86 6.19
C ASN A 67 13.00 10.86 5.49
N LYS A 68 12.37 9.96 6.25
CA LYS A 68 11.41 8.99 5.72
C LYS A 68 10.05 9.67 5.47
N PRO A 69 9.39 9.43 4.30
CA PRO A 69 8.05 9.96 4.05
C PRO A 69 7.06 9.53 5.13
N LYS A 70 6.20 10.45 5.59
CA LYS A 70 5.15 10.11 6.57
C LYS A 70 4.15 9.10 6.01
N ALA A 71 3.90 9.17 4.69
CA ALA A 71 3.03 8.26 3.96
C ALA A 71 3.59 6.83 3.83
N TYR A 72 4.87 6.58 4.16
CA TYR A 72 5.50 5.26 3.99
C TYR A 72 4.74 4.14 4.71
N GLY A 73 4.26 4.40 5.93
CA GLY A 73 3.50 3.40 6.70
C GLY A 73 2.23 2.98 5.98
N GLN A 74 1.46 3.94 5.47
CA GLN A 74 0.25 3.71 4.70
C GLN A 74 0.54 2.94 3.41
N VAL A 75 1.58 3.32 2.68
CA VAL A 75 1.99 2.61 1.45
C VAL A 75 2.36 1.16 1.75
N CYS A 76 3.10 0.89 2.83
CA CYS A 76 3.40 -0.48 3.24
C CYS A 76 2.15 -1.31 3.58
N LEU A 77 1.14 -0.71 4.23
CA LEU A 77 -0.13 -1.39 4.52
C LEU A 77 -0.89 -1.75 3.23
N LEU A 78 -0.92 -0.84 2.25
CA LEU A 78 -1.54 -1.11 0.95
C LEU A 78 -0.83 -2.24 0.20
N LEU A 79 0.51 -2.23 0.20
CA LEU A 79 1.32 -3.30 -0.40
C LEU A 79 1.10 -4.65 0.28
N GLU A 80 0.97 -4.68 1.61
CA GLU A 80 0.58 -5.90 2.34
C GLU A 80 -0.82 -6.40 1.94
N GLY A 81 -1.77 -5.49 1.72
CA GLY A 81 -3.08 -5.81 1.17
C GLY A 81 -2.98 -6.51 -0.19
N PHE A 82 -2.19 -5.95 -1.11
CA PHE A 82 -1.98 -6.56 -2.42
C PHE A 82 -1.26 -7.91 -2.38
N VAL A 83 -0.38 -8.14 -1.40
CA VAL A 83 0.23 -9.46 -1.19
C VAL A 83 -0.82 -10.48 -0.72
N LYS A 84 -1.74 -10.07 0.17
CA LYS A 84 -2.86 -10.94 0.61
C LYS A 84 -3.84 -11.26 -0.51
N GLU A 85 -4.04 -10.31 -1.42
CA GLU A 85 -4.85 -10.48 -2.65
C GLU A 85 -4.09 -11.21 -3.76
N GLU A 86 -2.86 -11.68 -3.50
CA GLU A 86 -1.98 -12.33 -4.46
C GLU A 86 -1.65 -11.50 -5.71
N LYS A 87 -1.79 -10.17 -5.68
CA LYS A 87 -1.38 -9.28 -6.78
C LYS A 87 0.12 -9.01 -6.78
N LEU A 88 0.73 -9.02 -5.60
CA LEU A 88 2.17 -8.76 -5.40
C LEU A 88 2.83 -9.90 -4.65
N ILE A 89 4.13 -10.04 -4.85
CA ILE A 89 5.02 -10.93 -4.11
C ILE A 89 5.91 -10.06 -3.21
N PHE A 90 5.93 -10.37 -1.91
CA PHE A 90 6.93 -9.81 -1.01
C PHE A 90 8.27 -10.52 -1.22
N VAL A 91 9.30 -9.77 -1.59
CA VAL A 91 10.63 -10.33 -1.94
C VAL A 91 11.53 -10.38 -0.71
N LYS A 92 11.75 -9.24 -0.06
CA LYS A 92 12.66 -9.13 1.09
C LYS A 92 12.42 -7.88 1.93
N SER A 93 12.94 -7.91 3.16
CA SER A 93 13.06 -6.76 4.04
C SER A 93 14.54 -6.49 4.29
N ASP A 94 14.98 -5.26 4.05
CA ASP A 94 16.34 -4.83 4.34
C ASP A 94 16.41 -4.29 5.77
N GLU A 95 16.69 -5.17 6.73
CA GLU A 95 16.94 -4.83 8.14
C GLU A 95 15.95 -3.81 8.77
N LYS A 96 14.67 -3.90 8.43
CA LYS A 96 13.59 -2.99 8.88
C LYS A 96 13.66 -1.56 8.31
N ARG A 97 14.60 -1.26 7.42
CA ARG A 97 14.73 0.04 6.75
C ARG A 97 13.78 0.18 5.59
N ASP A 98 13.70 -0.85 4.76
CA ASP A 98 12.89 -0.87 3.54
C ASP A 98 12.36 -2.27 3.24
N ARG A 99 11.34 -2.34 2.38
CA ARG A 99 10.68 -3.58 1.96
C ARG A 99 10.59 -3.61 0.45
N VAL A 100 10.86 -4.76 -0.15
CA VAL A 100 10.90 -4.92 -1.60
C VAL A 100 9.77 -5.85 -2.03
N TYR A 101 9.08 -5.43 -3.08
CA TYR A 101 7.94 -6.12 -3.65
C TYR A 101 8.13 -6.28 -5.17
N LYS A 102 7.45 -7.25 -5.76
CA LYS A 102 7.40 -7.47 -7.21
C LYS A 102 5.95 -7.78 -7.60
N LEU A 103 5.54 -7.44 -8.83
CA LEU A 103 4.28 -7.93 -9.39
C LEU A 103 4.26 -9.47 -9.41
N LYS A 104 3.13 -10.08 -9.03
CA LYS A 104 2.92 -11.50 -9.31
C LYS A 104 2.70 -11.64 -10.81
N GLU A 105 3.57 -12.36 -11.50
CA GLU A 105 3.32 -12.73 -12.89
C GLU A 105 2.09 -13.65 -12.89
N GLU A 106 1.04 -13.27 -13.61
CA GLU A 106 -0.03 -14.20 -13.91
C GLU A 106 0.60 -15.26 -14.82
N ASP A 107 0.82 -16.47 -14.29
CA ASP A 107 1.15 -17.63 -15.09
C ASP A 107 0.05 -17.79 -16.13
N SER A 108 0.28 -17.26 -17.33
CA SER A 108 -0.49 -17.55 -18.52
C SER A 108 -0.20 -19.01 -18.85
N ASN A 109 -0.83 -19.93 -18.13
CA ASN A 109 -0.87 -21.33 -18.50
C ASN A 109 -1.72 -21.42 -19.77
N GLU A 110 -1.03 -21.42 -20.91
CA GLU A 110 -1.55 -21.85 -22.21
C GLU A 110 -1.47 -23.38 -22.36
#